data_AF-A0A967LBC7-F1
#
_entry.id   AF-A0A967LBC7-F1
#
_cell.length_a   1.000
_cell.length_b   1.000
_cell.length_c   1.000
_cell.angle_alpha   90.00
_cell.angle_beta   90.00
_cell.angle_gamma   90.00
#
_symmetry.space_group_name_H-M   'P 1'
#
loop_
_entity.id
_entity.type
_entity.pdbx_description
1 polymer ?
#
loop_
_entity_poly.entity_id
_entity_poly.type
_entity_poly.pdbx_seq_one_letter_code
_entity_poly.pdbx_strand_id
1 'polypeptide(L)'
;MPPPAARKLWEFALDEATFENGCLFSGDGSNHEPILDHIAPPDEPFNLQVPPEIASRYRMTAAPVPRGGVSFHHGHTLHQSSANTSDRFRRAAAIHYLRNDARLVDPKLAFDPSVAVA
;
A
#
# COMPACT_ATOMS: atom_id res chain seq x y z
N MET A 1 -16.99 -15.41 -13.75
CA MET A 1 -16.62 -15.08 -12.36
C MET A 1 -16.76 -13.58 -12.17
N PRO A 2 -17.27 -13.07 -11.03
CA PRO A 2 -17.16 -11.66 -10.73
C PRO A 2 -15.67 -11.26 -10.67
N PRO A 3 -15.32 -10.02 -11.05
CA PRO A 3 -13.96 -9.54 -10.92
C PRO A 3 -13.53 -9.62 -9.44
N PRO A 4 -12.24 -9.87 -9.14
CA PRO A 4 -11.74 -9.84 -7.78
C PRO A 4 -12.19 -8.56 -7.08
N ALA A 5 -12.66 -8.67 -5.84
CA ALA A 5 -13.07 -7.50 -5.09
C ALA A 5 -11.87 -6.56 -4.93
N ALA A 6 -11.95 -5.39 -5.55
CA ALA A 6 -10.94 -4.35 -5.42
C ALA A 6 -10.83 -3.91 -3.96
N ARG A 7 -9.66 -4.12 -3.35
CA ARG A 7 -9.30 -3.50 -2.07
C ARG A 7 -9.08 -2.01 -2.30
N LYS A 8 -9.54 -1.16 -1.38
CA LYS A 8 -9.21 0.27 -1.35
C LYS A 8 -8.47 0.56 -0.06
N LEU A 9 -7.40 1.32 -0.14
CA LEU A 9 -6.66 1.75 1.04
C LEU A 9 -6.74 3.27 1.17
N TRP A 10 -7.03 3.72 2.38
CA TRP A 10 -7.03 5.11 2.78
C TRP A 10 -5.91 5.30 3.78
N GLU A 11 -5.01 6.24 3.50
CA GLU A 11 -3.98 6.66 4.44
C GLU A 11 -4.28 8.09 4.90
N PHE A 12 -4.51 8.25 6.21
CA PHE A 12 -4.73 9.53 6.86
C PHE A 12 -3.40 10.08 7.37
N ALA A 13 -3.03 11.26 6.90
CA ALA A 13 -1.81 11.95 7.31
C ALA A 13 -2.01 12.61 8.69
N LEU A 14 -1.44 12.03 9.76
CA LEU A 14 -1.53 12.62 11.10
C LEU A 14 -0.52 13.77 11.29
N ASP A 15 0.58 13.67 10.56
CA ASP A 15 1.56 14.72 10.31
C ASP A 15 1.61 15.00 8.80
N GLU A 16 2.15 16.15 8.40
CA GLU A 16 2.38 16.45 6.99
C GLU A 16 3.35 15.44 6.37
N ALA A 17 3.01 14.91 5.20
CA ALA A 17 3.85 14.03 4.40
C ALA A 17 4.47 14.82 3.24
N THR A 18 5.79 14.93 3.23
CA THR A 18 6.59 15.64 2.23
C THR A 18 7.54 14.68 1.53
N PHE A 19 8.21 15.14 0.48
CA PHE A 19 9.28 14.38 -0.15
C PHE A 19 10.38 13.99 0.84
N GLU A 20 10.77 14.92 1.72
CA GLU A 20 11.90 14.76 2.65
C GLU A 20 11.60 13.80 3.80
N ASN A 21 10.37 13.82 4.31
CA ASN A 21 9.99 12.98 5.45
C ASN A 21 9.30 11.65 5.07
N GLY A 22 9.40 11.28 3.79
CA GLY A 22 8.96 9.97 3.30
C GLY A 22 7.48 9.88 2.94
N CYS A 23 6.95 10.81 2.12
CA CYS A 23 5.63 10.63 1.51
C CYS A 23 5.58 9.37 0.63
N LEU A 24 4.35 8.95 0.29
CA LEU A 24 4.14 7.83 -0.61
C LEU A 24 4.53 8.20 -2.04
N PHE A 25 5.08 7.22 -2.75
CA PHE A 25 5.20 7.20 -4.19
C PHE A 25 4.26 6.15 -4.73
N SER A 26 3.55 6.46 -5.80
CA SER A 26 2.62 5.54 -6.48
C SER A 26 3.10 5.24 -7.89
N GLY A 27 3.03 3.97 -8.30
CA GLY A 27 3.33 3.55 -9.67
C GLY A 27 2.15 3.84 -10.59
N ASP A 28 2.33 4.77 -11.53
CA ASP A 28 1.28 5.20 -12.45
C ASP A 28 0.75 4.00 -13.28
N GLY A 29 -0.56 3.77 -13.25
CA GLY A 29 -1.23 2.70 -14.01
C GLY A 29 -1.00 1.27 -13.49
N SER A 30 -0.15 1.08 -12.48
CA SER A 30 0.16 -0.25 -11.92
C SER A 30 -1.05 -0.99 -11.35
N ASN A 31 -2.12 -0.27 -11.00
CA ASN A 31 -3.38 -0.85 -10.52
C ASN A 31 -4.10 -1.73 -11.55
N HIS A 32 -3.70 -1.69 -12.82
CA HIS A 32 -4.25 -2.51 -13.90
C HIS A 32 -3.56 -3.88 -14.02
N GLU A 33 -2.45 -4.10 -13.32
CA GLU A 33 -1.77 -5.37 -13.27
C GLU A 33 -2.52 -6.41 -12.41
N PRO A 34 -2.26 -7.71 -12.63
CA PRO A 34 -2.55 -8.72 -11.62
C PRO A 34 -1.75 -8.45 -10.33
N ILE A 35 -2.05 -9.20 -9.28
CA ILE A 35 -1.19 -9.20 -8.09
C ILE A 35 0.19 -9.70 -8.50
N LEU A 36 1.19 -8.83 -8.39
CA LEU A 36 2.58 -9.15 -8.71
C LEU A 36 3.22 -9.96 -7.58
N ASP A 37 4.16 -10.82 -7.94
CA ASP A 37 4.94 -11.56 -6.95
C ASP A 37 5.78 -10.60 -6.11
N HIS A 38 5.90 -10.93 -4.83
CA HIS A 38 6.73 -10.19 -3.88
C HIS A 38 7.89 -11.07 -3.43
N ILE A 39 9.05 -10.45 -3.30
CA ILE A 39 10.25 -11.00 -2.70
C ILE A 39 10.52 -10.28 -1.37
N ALA A 40 11.23 -10.93 -0.46
CA ALA A 40 11.72 -10.31 0.75
C ALA A 40 13.22 -10.57 0.88
N PRO A 41 14.02 -9.60 1.35
CA PRO A 41 15.40 -9.86 1.75
C PRO A 41 15.45 -10.96 2.84
N PRO A 42 16.48 -11.81 2.88
CA PRO A 42 16.56 -12.93 3.83
C PRO A 42 16.37 -12.54 5.30
N ASP A 43 16.92 -11.37 5.69
CA ASP A 43 16.89 -10.87 7.06
C ASP A 43 15.69 -9.94 7.34
N GLU A 44 14.84 -9.67 6.34
CA GLU A 44 13.70 -8.77 6.41
C GLU A 44 12.43 -9.40 5.83
N PRO A 45 11.92 -10.52 6.39
CA PRO A 45 10.84 -11.31 5.78
C PRO A 45 9.51 -10.57 5.64
N PHE A 46 9.34 -9.46 6.35
CA PHE A 46 8.14 -8.60 6.28
C PHE A 46 8.32 -7.40 5.34
N ASN A 47 9.54 -7.18 4.81
CA ASN A 47 9.82 -6.16 3.82
C ASN A 47 9.54 -6.72 2.41
N LEU A 48 8.25 -6.86 2.10
CA LEU A 48 7.79 -7.35 0.81
C LEU A 48 8.01 -6.29 -0.27
N GLN A 49 8.77 -6.67 -1.30
CA GLN A 49 9.14 -5.82 -2.42
C GLN A 49 8.76 -6.50 -3.73
N VAL A 50 8.38 -5.71 -4.74
CA VAL A 50 8.25 -6.22 -6.11
C VAL A 50 9.65 -6.32 -6.72
N PRO A 51 9.98 -7.39 -7.48
CA PRO A 51 11.27 -7.52 -8.13
C PRO A 51 11.66 -6.26 -8.93
N PRO A 52 12.91 -5.76 -8.82
CA PRO A 52 13.34 -4.50 -9.43
C PRO A 52 13.10 -4.41 -10.95
N GLU A 53 13.24 -5.52 -11.67
CA GLU A 53 13.00 -5.64 -13.10
C GLU A 53 11.53 -5.47 -13.52
N ILE A 54 10.61 -5.62 -12.56
CA ILE A 54 9.18 -5.34 -12.73
C ILE A 54 8.89 -3.92 -12.25
N ALA A 55 9.37 -3.55 -11.05
CA ALA A 55 9.13 -2.23 -10.47
C ALA A 55 9.63 -1.08 -11.36
N SER A 56 10.77 -1.26 -12.01
CA SER A 56 11.38 -0.28 -12.94
C SER A 56 10.53 0.03 -14.19
N ARG A 57 9.48 -0.74 -14.47
CA ARG A 57 8.54 -0.49 -15.58
C ARG A 57 7.56 0.64 -15.28
N TYR A 58 7.40 1.00 -14.01
CA TYR A 58 6.43 2.00 -13.58
C TYR A 58 7.13 3.31 -13.23
N ARG A 59 6.56 4.41 -13.74
CA ARG A 59 6.91 5.73 -13.24
C ARG A 59 6.35 5.86 -11.84
N MET A 60 7.23 6.10 -10.87
CA MET A 60 6.86 6.36 -9.48
C MET A 60 6.63 7.86 -9.28
N THR A 61 5.39 8.24 -8.98
CA THR A 61 4.99 9.64 -8.75
C THR A 61 4.78 9.87 -7.26
N ALA A 62 5.44 10.87 -6.71
CA ALA A 62 5.26 11.24 -5.31
C ALA A 62 3.87 11.84 -5.05
N ALA A 63 3.33 11.54 -3.88
CA ALA A 63 2.06 12.03 -3.39
C ALA A 63 2.24 12.64 -1.99
N PRO A 64 2.79 13.87 -1.89
CA PRO A 64 2.78 14.64 -0.64
C PRO A 64 1.34 14.90 -0.18
N VAL A 65 1.11 14.86 1.13
CA VAL A 65 -0.22 15.03 1.72
C VAL A 65 -0.11 15.97 2.93
N PRO A 66 -0.86 17.08 2.98
CA PRO A 66 -0.85 17.96 4.15
C PRO A 66 -1.39 17.25 5.38
N ARG A 67 -1.03 17.73 6.57
CA ARG A 67 -1.60 17.21 7.83
C ARG A 67 -3.13 17.23 7.81
N GLY A 68 -3.75 16.10 8.15
CA GLY A 68 -5.20 15.89 8.11
C GLY A 68 -5.73 15.51 6.73
N GLY A 69 -4.88 15.51 5.69
CA GLY A 69 -5.23 15.02 4.36
C GLY A 69 -5.32 13.49 4.30
N VAL A 70 -5.90 13.01 3.20
CA VAL A 70 -6.10 11.59 2.95
C VAL A 70 -5.58 11.22 1.56
N SER A 71 -4.76 10.17 1.50
CA SER A 71 -4.40 9.52 0.24
C SER A 71 -5.28 8.31 0.00
N PHE A 72 -5.83 8.19 -1.21
CA PHE A 72 -6.67 7.06 -1.63
C PHE A 72 -5.95 6.29 -2.73
N HIS A 73 -5.79 4.98 -2.57
CA HIS A 73 -5.23 4.15 -3.63
C HIS A 73 -5.93 2.80 -3.77
N HIS A 74 -5.84 2.27 -4.97
CA HIS A 74 -6.35 0.94 -5.31
C HIS A 74 -5.42 -0.13 -4.72
N GLY A 75 -5.96 -1.27 -4.30
CA GLY A 75 -5.20 -2.33 -3.64
C GLY A 75 -4.19 -3.06 -4.55
N HIS A 76 -4.17 -2.76 -5.84
CA HIS A 76 -3.13 -3.21 -6.79
C HIS A 76 -2.16 -2.09 -7.18
N THR A 77 -2.36 -0.85 -6.72
CA THR A 77 -1.42 0.24 -6.98
C THR A 77 -0.12 -0.09 -6.25
N LEU A 78 0.98 -0.21 -7.00
CA LEU A 78 2.31 -0.25 -6.42
C LEU A 78 2.57 1.06 -5.69
N HIS A 79 2.98 0.95 -4.43
CA HIS A 79 3.29 2.11 -3.62
C HIS A 79 4.44 1.80 -2.67
N GLN A 80 5.21 2.84 -2.33
CA GLN A 80 6.29 2.77 -1.35
C GLN A 80 6.39 4.10 -0.61
N SER A 81 6.83 4.08 0.65
CA SER A 81 7.28 5.28 1.35
C SER A 81 8.78 5.44 1.15
N SER A 82 9.25 6.65 0.86
CA SER A 82 10.70 6.92 0.89
C SER A 82 11.24 6.93 2.31
N ALA A 83 12.56 6.77 2.46
CA ALA A 83 13.23 6.95 3.73
C ALA A 83 12.95 8.35 4.30
N ASN A 84 12.64 8.43 5.58
CA ASN A 84 12.51 9.72 6.27
C ASN A 84 13.90 10.20 6.67
N THR A 85 14.40 11.23 6.00
CA THR A 85 15.71 11.85 6.29
C THR A 85 15.60 13.15 7.08
N SER A 86 14.39 13.51 7.51
CA SER A 86 14.14 14.70 8.32
C SER A 86 14.42 14.46 9.81
N ASP A 87 14.30 15.51 10.62
CA ASP A 87 14.45 15.48 12.08
C ASP A 87 13.15 15.17 12.84
N ARG A 88 12.06 14.83 12.12
CA ARG A 88 10.72 14.60 12.69
C ARG A 88 10.13 13.26 12.30
N PHE A 89 9.36 12.67 13.20
CA PHE A 89 8.51 11.54 12.88
C PHE A 89 7.37 11.95 11.92
N ARG A 90 7.00 11.05 11.02
CA ARG A 90 5.86 11.20 10.09
C ARG A 90 4.83 10.12 10.36
N ARG A 91 3.80 10.43 11.15
CA ARG A 91 2.76 9.47 11.51
C ARG A 91 1.62 9.46 10.49
N ALA A 92 1.10 8.28 10.22
CA ALA A 92 -0.09 8.07 9.40
C ALA A 92 -0.94 6.93 9.97
N ALA A 93 -2.23 6.93 9.67
CA ALA A 93 -3.13 5.83 9.95
C ALA A 93 -3.67 5.25 8.65
N ALA A 94 -3.54 3.95 8.46
CA ALA A 94 -3.94 3.26 7.23
C ALA A 94 -5.16 2.37 7.49
N ILE A 95 -6.21 2.52 6.69
CA ILE A 95 -7.44 1.73 6.78
C ILE A 95 -7.72 1.06 5.43
N HIS A 96 -7.77 -0.26 5.44
CA HIS A 96 -8.12 -1.08 4.27
C HIS A 96 -9.61 -1.38 4.27
N TYR A 97 -10.28 -1.00 3.19
CA TYR A 97 -11.68 -1.30 2.95
C TYR A 97 -11.81 -2.43 1.93
N LEU A 98 -12.69 -3.36 2.24
CA LEU A 98 -13.13 -4.42 1.34
C LEU A 98 -14.62 -4.27 1.09
N ARG A 99 -15.09 -4.78 -0.06
CA ARG A 99 -16.54 -4.92 -0.26
C ARG A 99 -17.10 -5.91 0.76
N ASN A 100 -18.34 -5.70 1.19
CA ASN A 100 -19.01 -6.59 2.16
C ASN A 100 -19.16 -8.04 1.65
N ASP A 101 -19.22 -8.21 0.33
CA ASP A 101 -19.28 -9.52 -0.32
C ASP A 101 -17.91 -10.09 -0.73
N ALA A 102 -16.81 -9.41 -0.36
CA ALA A 102 -15.47 -9.90 -0.63
C ALA A 102 -15.20 -11.21 0.14
N ARG A 103 -14.40 -12.08 -0.47
CA ARG A 103 -13.95 -13.34 0.12
C ARG A 103 -12.44 -13.43 -0.01
N LEU A 104 -11.78 -13.94 1.02
CA LEU A 104 -10.37 -14.27 0.96
C LEU A 104 -10.21 -15.50 0.06
N VAL A 105 -9.35 -15.39 -0.94
CA VAL A 105 -9.00 -16.47 -1.87
C VAL A 105 -7.50 -16.72 -1.70
N ASP A 106 -7.12 -17.93 -1.28
CA ASP A 106 -5.74 -18.33 -1.01
C ASP A 106 -4.97 -17.41 -0.04
N PRO A 107 -5.43 -17.24 1.21
CA PRO A 107 -4.73 -16.39 2.17
C PRO A 107 -3.38 -17.02 2.55
N LYS A 108 -2.29 -16.27 2.33
CA LYS A 108 -0.93 -16.71 2.74
C LYS A 108 -0.72 -16.69 4.25
N LEU A 109 -1.56 -15.96 4.99
CA LEU A 109 -1.58 -15.91 6.44
C LEU A 109 -2.90 -16.48 6.94
N ALA A 110 -2.86 -17.19 8.08
CA ALA A 110 -4.09 -17.60 8.75
C ALA A 110 -4.86 -16.35 9.21
N PHE A 111 -6.14 -16.28 8.87
CA PHE A 111 -7.03 -15.21 9.29
C PHE A 111 -8.08 -15.79 10.24
N ASP A 112 -8.25 -15.18 11.41
CA ASP A 112 -9.31 -15.55 12.34
C ASP A 112 -10.62 -14.88 11.88
N PRO A 113 -11.60 -15.63 11.35
CA PRO A 113 -12.85 -15.02 10.90
C PRO A 113 -13.69 -14.47 12.06
N SER A 114 -13.41 -14.87 13.31
CA SER A 114 -14.16 -14.40 14.48
C SER A 114 -13.88 -12.94 14.84
N VAL A 115 -12.77 -12.37 14.38
CA VAL A 115 -12.44 -10.95 14.57
C VAL A 115 -13.03 -10.03 13.49
N ALA A 116 -13.77 -10.59 12.53
CA ALA A 116 -14.47 -9.80 11.53
C ALA A 116 -15.62 -9.01 12.17
N VAL A 117 -15.54 -7.68 12.13
CA VAL A 117 -16.61 -6.79 12.57
C VAL A 117 -17.45 -6.42 11.35
N ALA A 118 -18.75 -6.76 11.39
CA ALA A 118 -19.72 -6.48 10.33
C ALA A 118 -20.39 -5.11 10.52
#